data_AF-A0A392UG90-F1
#
_entry.id   AF-A0A392UG90-F1
#
_cell.length_a   1.000
_cell.length_b   1.000
_cell.length_c   1.000
_cell.angle_alpha   90.00
_cell.angle_beta   90.00
_cell.angle_gamma   90.00
#
_symmetry.space_group_name_H-M   'P 1'
#
loop_
_entity.id
_entity.type
_entity.pdbx_description
1 polymer ?
#
loop_
_entity_poly.entity_id
_entity_poly.type
_entity_poly.pdbx_seq_one_letter_code
_entity_poly.pdbx_strand_id
1 'polypeptide(L)' 'MIYWKTLLEGWVKLNTDGAYKEGSAAGSGGVIRDSHGGWLG' A
#
# COMPACT_ATOMS: atom_id res chain seq x y z
N MET A 1 14.51 -12.55 -10.77
CA MET A 1 13.65 -12.78 -9.59
C MET A 1 12.93 -11.48 -9.28
N ILE A 2 11.60 -11.48 -9.19
CA ILE A 2 10.81 -10.28 -8.87
C ILE A 2 10.51 -10.30 -7.38
N TYR A 3 11.02 -9.31 -6.65
CA TYR A 3 10.81 -9.17 -5.22
C TYR A 3 10.78 -7.70 -4.83
N TRP A 4 10.26 -7.43 -3.64
CA TRP A 4 10.21 -6.09 -3.08
C TRP A 4 11.61 -5.71 -2.56
N LYS A 5 12.20 -4.62 -3.07
CA LYS A 5 13.49 -4.09 -2.57
C LYS A 5 13.24 -2.91 -1.67
N THR A 6 13.69 -2.98 -0.41
CA THR A 6 13.56 -1.90 0.58
C THR A 6 13.87 -0.52 -0.01
N LEU A 7 13.03 0.46 0.31
CA LEU A 7 13.19 1.82 -0.16
C LEU A 7 14.37 2.51 0.53
N LEU A 8 14.87 3.58 -0.10
CA LEU A 8 15.79 4.50 0.56
C LEU A 8 15.08 5.21 1.71
N GLU A 9 15.84 5.61 2.72
CA GLU A 9 15.31 6.39 3.85
C GLU A 9 14.60 7.66 3.36
N GLY A 10 13.49 8.01 4.01
CA GLY A 10 12.62 9.13 3.63
C GLY A 10 11.58 8.81 2.55
N TRP A 11 11.65 7.65 1.90
CA TRP A 11 10.59 7.18 0.99
C TRP A 11 9.51 6.39 1.72
N VAL A 12 8.33 6.40 1.12
CA VAL A 12 7.12 5.79 1.67
C VAL A 12 6.63 4.67 0.77
N LYS A 13 6.24 3.55 1.37
CA LYS A 13 5.56 2.44 0.72
C LYS A 13 4.05 2.61 0.87
N LEU A 14 3.36 2.73 -0.26
CA LEU A 14 1.91 2.69 -0.34
C LEU A 14 1.46 1.28 -0.73
N ASN A 15 0.70 0.63 0.14
CA ASN A 15 0.06 -0.64 -0.14
C ASN A 15 -1.45 -0.40 -0.27
N THR A 16 -2.03 -0.73 -1.41
CA THR A 16 -3.48 -0.66 -1.64
C THR A 16 -4.03 -2.04 -1.98
N ASP A 17 -5.29 -2.28 -1.67
CA ASP A 17 -6.04 -3.42 -2.19
C ASP A 17 -6.93 -3.00 -3.36
N GLY A 18 -7.31 -3.97 -4.18
CA GLY A 18 -8.32 -3.80 -5.21
C GLY A 18 -9.68 -4.19 -4.66
N ALA A 19 -10.72 -3.42 -5.01
CA ALA A 19 -12.09 -3.74 -4.67
C ALA A 19 -12.93 -3.84 -5.95
N TYR A 20 -13.75 -4.88 -6.02
CA TYR A 20 -14.72 -5.07 -7.11
C TYR A 20 -16.07 -5.43 -6.53
N LYS A 21 -17.12 -4.82 -7.10
CA LYS A 21 -18.50 -5.16 -6.81
C LYS A 21 -19.37 -4.86 -8.01
N GLU A 22 -20.26 -5.80 -8.34
CA GLU A 22 -21.36 -5.56 -9.26
C GLU A 22 -22.47 -4.82 -8.51
N GLY A 23 -22.73 -3.56 -8.88
CA GLY A 23 -23.73 -2.72 -8.23
C GLY A 23 -23.22 -1.34 -7.86
N SER A 24 -23.69 -0.80 -6.73
CA SER A 24 -23.67 0.64 -6.46
C SER A 24 -22.36 1.22 -5.93
N ALA A 25 -21.56 0.47 -5.16
CA ALA A 25 -20.24 0.95 -4.70
C ALA A 25 -19.29 -0.19 -4.34
N ALA A 26 -18.01 0.00 -4.67
CA ALA A 26 -16.87 -0.77 -4.16
C ALA A 26 -15.93 0.20 -3.41
N GLY A 27 -15.50 -0.19 -2.22
CA GLY A 27 -14.54 0.57 -1.42
C GLY A 27 -13.21 -0.18 -1.35
N SER A 28 -12.12 0.54 -1.60
CA SER A 28 -10.76 0.04 -1.37
C SER A 28 -10.11 0.78 -0.21
N GLY A 29 -9.09 0.15 0.36
CA GLY A 29 -8.26 0.70 1.40
C GLY A 29 -6.80 0.80 0.97
N GLY A 30 -6.01 1.36 1.86
CA GLY A 30 -4.57 1.35 1.73
C GLY A 30 -3.92 1.69 3.06
N VAL A 31 -2.65 1.29 3.17
CA VAL A 31 -1.80 1.64 4.30
C VAL A 31 -0.55 2.33 3.79
N ILE A 32 -0.12 3.33 4.56
CA ILE A 32 1.09 4.10 4.29
C ILE A 32 2.15 3.62 5.27
N ARG A 33 3.30 3.20 4.75
CA ARG A 33 4.42 2.73 5.57
C ARG A 33 5.71 3.48 5.26
N ASP A 34 6.55 3.69 6.25
CA ASP A 34 7.90 4.20 6.04
C ASP A 34 8.82 3.17 5.35
N SER A 35 10.06 3.57 5.07
CA SER A 35 11.09 2.71 4.46
C SER A 35 11.49 1.50 5.32
N HIS A 36 11.20 1.52 6.61
CA HIS A 36 11.43 0.42 7.55
C HIS A 36 10.18 -0.46 7.75
N GLY A 37 9.05 -0.10 7.13
CA GLY A 37 7.78 -0.81 7.24
C GLY A 37 6.91 -0.40 8.41
N GLY A 38 7.29 0.64 9.17
CA GLY A 38 6.48 1.27 10.21
C GLY A 38 5.27 1.98 9.61
N TRP A 39 4.15 2.03 10.32
CA TRP A 39 2.91 2.63 9.82
C TRP A 39 2.95 4.14 10.04
N LEU A 40 2.53 4.91 9.03
CA LEU A 40 2.49 6.37 9.08
C LEU A 40 1.07 6.94 9.19
N GLY A 41 0.07 6.07 9.42
CA GLY A 41 -1.35 6.38 9.50
C GLY A 41 -2.20 5.13 9.33
#